data_AF-A0A1I6QK85-F1
#
_entry.id   AF-A0A1I6QK85-F1
#
_cell.length_a   1.000
_cell.length_b   1.000
_cell.length_c   1.000
_cell.angle_alpha   90.00
_cell.angle_beta   90.00
_cell.angle_gamma   90.00
#
_symmetry.space_group_name_H-M   'P 1'
#
loop_
_entity.id
_entity.type
_entity.pdbx_description
1 polymer ?
#
loop_
_entity_poly.entity_id
_entity_poly.type
_entity_poly.pdbx_seq_one_letter_code
_entity_poly.pdbx_strand_id
1 'polypeptide(L)'
;MVAWESARAKTSAMPRAASLTRACRRWLAEVDRILRRDWCIDSANAGWDREDVLRYWGYGETPADFVVWFAEKYDLIRFKRS
;
A
#
# COMPACT_ATOMS: atom_id res chain seq x y z
N MET A 1 33.67 -38.37 12.13
CA MET A 1 32.28 -37.97 12.40
C MET A 1 32.15 -36.55 11.91
N VAL A 2 31.73 -36.37 10.65
CA VAL A 2 31.79 -35.09 9.93
C VAL A 2 30.37 -34.62 9.66
N ALA A 3 30.23 -33.29 9.61
CA ALA A 3 29.18 -32.52 8.98
C ALA A 3 27.82 -32.56 9.66
N TRP A 4 27.49 -31.51 10.42
CA TRP A 4 26.34 -30.63 10.11
C TRP A 4 26.05 -29.59 11.22
N GLU A 5 26.99 -29.13 12.05
CA GLU A 5 26.71 -28.11 13.07
C GLU A 5 25.97 -26.89 12.50
N SER A 6 24.66 -26.90 12.71
CA SER A 6 23.73 -25.78 12.84
C SER A 6 23.81 -24.70 11.76
N ALA A 7 24.05 -25.09 10.51
CA ALA A 7 23.70 -24.26 9.38
C ALA A 7 22.16 -24.15 9.30
N ARG A 8 21.67 -22.95 9.63
CA ARG A 8 20.41 -22.39 9.13
C ARG A 8 19.12 -22.96 9.75
N ALA A 9 18.89 -22.63 11.02
CA ALA A 9 17.53 -22.30 11.46
C ALA A 9 17.20 -20.83 11.10
N LYS A 10 17.31 -20.45 9.82
CA LYS A 10 16.63 -19.26 9.26
C LYS A 10 15.34 -19.72 8.60
N THR A 11 14.49 -20.35 9.38
CA THR A 11 13.13 -20.71 8.95
C THR A 11 12.18 -20.37 10.08
N SER A 12 12.35 -19.19 10.67
CA SER A 12 11.28 -18.57 11.45
C SER A 12 10.32 -17.97 10.43
N ALA A 13 9.33 -18.79 10.06
CA ALA A 13 8.08 -18.44 9.42
C ALA A 13 8.08 -17.09 8.67
N MET A 14 8.28 -17.12 7.35
CA MET A 14 7.73 -16.04 6.53
C MET A 14 6.24 -15.96 6.85
N PRO A 15 5.72 -14.82 7.34
CA PRO A 15 4.31 -14.71 7.64
C PRO A 15 3.56 -14.94 6.35
N ARG A 16 2.84 -16.06 6.28
CA ARG A 16 1.85 -16.40 5.27
C ARG A 16 1.11 -15.12 4.89
N ALA A 17 1.37 -14.60 3.68
CA ALA A 17 1.03 -13.27 3.18
C ALA A 17 0.13 -12.49 4.14
N ALA A 18 0.73 -11.69 5.03
CA ALA A 18 0.00 -10.97 6.06
C ALA A 18 -1.14 -10.17 5.40
N SER A 19 -2.38 -10.50 5.74
CA SER A 19 -3.55 -9.80 5.22
C SER A 19 -3.53 -8.35 5.70
N LEU A 20 -3.99 -7.42 4.87
CA LEU A 20 -4.15 -6.02 5.28
C LEU A 20 -4.93 -5.96 6.60
N THR A 21 -4.41 -5.25 7.58
CA THR A 21 -5.10 -5.05 8.86
C THR A 21 -6.39 -4.26 8.63
N ARG A 22 -7.33 -4.32 9.59
CA ARG A 22 -8.57 -3.55 9.49
C ARG A 22 -8.31 -2.04 9.35
N ALA A 23 -7.31 -1.52 10.04
CA ALA A 23 -6.91 -0.11 9.95
C ALA A 23 -6.39 0.22 8.55
N CYS A 24 -5.48 -0.59 8.01
CA CYS A 24 -4.95 -0.43 6.66
C CYS A 24 -6.05 -0.47 5.59
N ARG A 25 -7.00 -1.41 5.70
CA ARG A 25 -8.15 -1.48 4.78
C ARG A 25 -9.05 -0.23 4.82
N ARG A 26 -9.25 0.35 6.01
CA ARG A 26 -10.03 1.58 6.16
C ARG A 26 -9.32 2.77 5.55
N TRP A 27 -8.01 2.85 5.75
CA TRP A 27 -7.18 3.86 5.12
C TRP A 27 -7.23 3.74 3.59
N LEU A 28 -7.04 2.54 3.04
CA LEU A 28 -7.09 2.32 1.59
C LEU A 28 -8.45 2.69 1.00
N ALA A 29 -9.55 2.31 1.65
CA ALA A 29 -10.89 2.66 1.20
C ALA A 29 -11.10 4.18 1.12
N GLU A 30 -10.51 4.94 2.04
CA GLU A 30 -10.57 6.40 2.05
C GLU A 30 -9.69 7.02 0.97
N VAL A 31 -8.47 6.50 0.79
CA VAL A 31 -7.58 6.88 -0.34
C VAL A 31 -8.29 6.68 -1.67
N ASP A 32 -8.88 5.50 -1.90
CA ASP A 32 -9.60 5.20 -3.12
C ASP A 32 -10.83 6.12 -3.31
N ARG A 33 -11.52 6.49 -2.21
CA ARG A 33 -12.65 7.41 -2.26
C ARG A 33 -12.22 8.80 -2.76
N ILE A 34 -11.09 9.29 -2.26
CA ILE A 34 -10.54 10.60 -2.64
C ILE A 34 -10.02 10.54 -4.09
N LEU A 35 -9.24 9.51 -4.44
CA LEU A 35 -8.74 9.30 -5.81
C LEU A 35 -9.89 9.24 -6.83
N ARG A 36 -10.95 8.49 -6.55
CA ARG A 36 -12.10 8.39 -7.46
C ARG A 36 -12.84 9.71 -7.61
N ARG A 37 -12.96 10.49 -6.53
CA ARG A 37 -13.65 11.78 -6.56
C ARG A 37 -12.93 12.80 -7.44
N ASP A 38 -11.63 12.93 -7.27
CA ASP A 38 -10.85 14.04 -7.82
C ASP A 38 -10.04 13.67 -9.08
N TRP A 39 -9.70 12.39 -9.27
CA TRP A 39 -8.89 11.90 -10.40
C TRP A 39 -9.51 10.73 -11.16
N CYS A 40 -10.68 10.24 -10.72
CA CYS A 40 -11.42 9.14 -11.37
C CYS A 40 -10.62 7.83 -11.51
N ILE A 41 -9.67 7.58 -10.61
CA ILE A 41 -8.92 6.33 -10.50
C ILE A 41 -9.05 5.77 -9.08
N ASP A 42 -8.71 4.50 -8.88
CA ASP A 42 -8.48 3.91 -7.57
C ASP A 42 -7.12 3.18 -7.50
N SER A 43 -6.82 2.58 -6.34
CA SER A 43 -5.59 1.81 -6.14
C SER A 43 -5.37 0.69 -7.16
N ALA A 44 -6.43 0.04 -7.64
CA ALA A 44 -6.30 -0.99 -8.67
C ALA A 44 -5.95 -0.38 -10.03
N ASN A 45 -6.55 0.75 -10.40
CA ASN A 45 -6.16 1.50 -11.60
C ASN A 45 -4.74 2.05 -11.51
N ALA A 46 -4.29 2.43 -10.31
CA ALA A 46 -2.92 2.86 -10.03
C ALA A 46 -1.91 1.69 -10.02
N GLY A 47 -2.39 0.45 -10.19
CA GLY A 47 -1.56 -0.75 -10.25
C GLY A 47 -0.98 -1.18 -8.89
N TRP A 48 -1.56 -0.74 -7.77
CA TRP A 48 -1.04 -1.10 -6.45
C TRP A 48 -1.41 -2.53 -6.10
N ASP A 49 -0.39 -3.28 -5.70
CA ASP A 49 -0.60 -4.56 -5.06
C ASP A 49 -0.68 -4.43 -3.53
N ARG A 50 -0.73 -5.56 -2.84
CA ARG A 50 -0.79 -5.59 -1.38
C ARG A 50 0.47 -4.99 -0.73
N GLU A 51 1.64 -5.26 -1.29
CA GLU A 51 2.92 -4.81 -0.74
C GLU A 51 3.04 -3.30 -0.88
N ASP A 52 2.58 -2.74 -2.00
CA ASP A 52 2.47 -1.29 -2.19
C ASP A 52 1.56 -0.65 -1.15
N VAL A 53 0.36 -1.21 -0.94
CA VAL A 53 -0.59 -0.69 0.05
C VAL A 53 0.00 -0.73 1.47
N LEU A 54 0.65 -1.83 1.85
CA LEU A 54 1.29 -1.94 3.17
C LEU A 54 2.46 -0.96 3.33
N ARG A 55 3.25 -0.77 2.27
CA ARG A 55 4.35 0.18 2.25
C ARG A 55 3.84 1.61 2.42
N TYR A 56 2.84 2.03 1.64
CA TYR A 56 2.27 3.36 1.73
C TYR A 56 1.58 3.61 3.07
N TRP A 57 0.80 2.64 3.57
CA TRP A 57 0.21 2.72 4.90
C TRP A 57 1.24 2.85 6.02
N GLY A 58 2.40 2.21 5.87
CA GLY A 58 3.51 2.25 6.82
C GLY A 58 4.13 3.63 7.02
N TYR A 59 3.94 4.57 6.08
CA TYR A 59 4.42 5.95 6.24
C TYR A 59 3.59 6.78 7.24
N GLY A 60 2.39 6.31 7.62
CA GLY A 60 1.58 6.90 8.68
C GLY A 60 0.88 8.21 8.31
N GLU A 61 0.91 8.58 7.04
CA GLU A 61 0.21 9.75 6.51
C GLU A 61 -1.32 9.57 6.56
N THR A 62 -2.04 10.68 6.69
CA THR A 62 -3.49 10.64 6.53
C THR A 62 -3.84 10.28 5.07
N PRO A 63 -5.01 9.66 4.80
CA PRO A 63 -5.44 9.37 3.44
C PRO A 63 -5.40 10.59 2.50
N ALA A 64 -5.74 11.78 3.02
CA ALA A 64 -5.79 13.00 2.22
C ALA A 64 -4.39 13.52 1.88
N ASP A 65 -3.47 13.57 2.86
CA ASP A 65 -2.10 14.03 2.64
C ASP A 65 -1.36 13.11 1.66
N PHE A 66 -1.55 11.79 1.84
CA PHE A 66 -0.99 10.80 0.93
C PHE A 66 -1.50 10.98 -0.51
N VAL A 67 -2.79 11.24 -0.71
CA VAL A 67 -3.34 11.43 -2.06
C VAL A 67 -2.81 12.70 -2.72
N VAL A 68 -2.63 13.79 -1.96
CA VAL A 68 -2.01 15.01 -2.48
C VAL A 68 -0.59 14.73 -2.96
N TRP A 69 0.22 14.10 -2.11
CA TRP A 69 1.58 13.68 -2.46
C TRP A 69 1.61 12.75 -3.68
N PHE A 70 0.71 11.76 -3.72
CA PHE A 70 0.65 10.80 -4.82
C PHE A 70 0.30 11.48 -6.14
N ALA A 71 -0.68 12.39 -6.11
CA ALA A 71 -1.09 13.15 -7.27
C ALA A 71 0.03 14.05 -7.79
N GLU A 72 0.78 14.71 -6.91
CA GLU A 72 1.94 15.53 -7.30
C GLU A 72 3.08 14.68 -7.85
N LYS A 73 3.41 13.57 -7.18
CA LYS A 73 4.52 12.69 -7.56
C LYS A 73 4.33 12.05 -8.92
N TYR A 74 3.10 11.67 -9.27
CA TYR A 74 2.77 11.01 -10.52
C TYR A 74 2.08 11.94 -11.53
N ASP A 75 2.10 13.25 -11.28
CA ASP A 75 1.55 14.30 -12.15
C ASP A 75 0.10 14.01 -12.61
N LEU A 76 -0.75 13.63 -11.65
CA LEU A 76 -2.13 13.26 -11.94
C LEU A 76 -2.97 14.48 -12.31
N ILE A 77 -3.59 14.42 -13.49
CA ILE A 77 -4.49 15.46 -13.97
C ILE A 77 -5.81 15.38 -13.21
N ARG A 78 -6.10 16.42 -12.43
CA ARG A 78 -7.35 16.50 -11.67
C ARG A 78 -8.55 16.63 -12.59
N PHE A 79 -9.57 15.81 -12.36
CA PHE A 79 -10.84 15.91 -13.05
C PHE A 79 -11.63 17.11 -12.50
N LYS A 80 -11.79 18.15 -13.33
CA LYS A 80 -12.70 19.27 -13.03
C LYS A 80 -14.06 18.97 -13.69
N ARG A 81 -15.11 18.81 -12.88
CA ARG A 81 -16.49 18.87 -13.39
C ARG A 81 -16.79 20.33 -13.72
N SER A 82 -17.01 20.62 -15.01
CA SER A 82 -17.59 21.86 -15.51
C SER A 82 -19.05 21.99 -15.13
#